data_AF-R6KC37-F1
#
_entry.id   AF-R6KC37-F1
#
_cell.length_a   1.000
_cell.length_b   1.000
_cell.length_c   1.000
_cell.angle_alpha   90.00
_cell.angle_beta   90.00
_cell.angle_gamma   90.00
#
_symmetry.space_group_name_H-M   'P 1'
#
loop_
_entity.id
_entity.type
_entity.pdbx_description
1 polymer ?
#
loop_
_entity_poly.entity_id
_entity_poly.type
_entity_poly.pdbx_seq_one_letter_code
_entity_poly.pdbx_strand_id
1 'polypeptide(L)'
;MIEKIKEINPSIPGMLVVQSVYLIIGEALILLIADTPMKLAIGFAAGVFYAAFATFHMSFRIRKVVYGGANTSATFVLGYVIRLAVMLVLFSVLYFLDIGDLLGAILGMFSMKVAAYLQPFTDKLITKIQKGR
;
A
#
# COMPACT_ATOMS: atom_id res chain seq x y z
N MET A 1 -13.49 -13.20 -1.81
CA MET A 1 -12.40 -12.28 -2.26
C MET A 1 -11.10 -12.48 -1.48
N ILE A 2 -11.13 -12.49 -0.14
CA ILE A 2 -9.93 -12.64 0.70
C ILE A 2 -9.16 -13.93 0.41
N GLU A 3 -9.85 -15.06 0.19
CA GLU A 3 -9.21 -16.36 -0.13
C GLU A 3 -8.41 -16.33 -1.44
N LYS A 4 -8.97 -15.75 -2.52
CA LYS A 4 -8.27 -15.59 -3.81
C LYS A 4 -7.02 -14.69 -3.72
N ILE A 5 -7.03 -13.68 -2.86
CA ILE A 5 -5.86 -12.81 -2.64
C ILE A 5 -4.79 -13.57 -1.83
N LYS A 6 -5.21 -14.40 -0.87
CA LYS A 6 -4.32 -15.24 -0.05
C LYS A 6 -3.56 -16.26 -0.90
N GLU A 7 -4.18 -16.80 -1.94
CA GLU A 7 -3.53 -17.70 -2.92
C GLU A 7 -2.35 -17.04 -3.64
N ILE A 8 -2.36 -15.71 -3.80
CA ILE A 8 -1.30 -14.92 -4.43
C ILE A 8 -0.18 -14.57 -3.44
N ASN A 9 -0.52 -14.22 -2.19
CA ASN A 9 0.44 -14.16 -1.09
C ASN A 9 -0.34 -14.04 0.23
N PRO A 10 -0.07 -14.93 1.21
CA PRO A 10 -0.77 -14.91 2.49
C PRO A 10 -0.66 -13.59 3.24
N SER A 11 0.36 -12.77 2.94
CA SER A 11 0.69 -11.54 3.65
C SER A 11 -0.06 -10.30 3.11
N ILE A 12 -0.59 -10.36 1.87
CA ILE A 12 -1.32 -9.23 1.25
C ILE A 12 -2.60 -8.88 2.01
N PRO A 13 -3.50 -9.84 2.34
CA PRO A 13 -4.78 -9.50 2.95
C PRO A 13 -4.63 -8.72 4.27
N GLY A 14 -3.68 -9.12 5.12
CA GLY A 14 -3.39 -8.40 6.37
C GLY A 14 -2.89 -6.98 6.13
N MET A 15 -1.97 -6.80 5.18
CA MET A 15 -1.45 -5.48 4.84
C MET A 15 -2.53 -4.54 4.30
N LEU A 16 -3.43 -5.03 3.43
CA LEU A 16 -4.52 -4.22 2.89
C LEU A 16 -5.52 -3.81 3.97
N VAL A 17 -5.84 -4.69 4.90
CA VAL A 17 -6.72 -4.34 6.03
C VAL A 17 -6.11 -3.20 6.83
N VAL A 18 -4.81 -3.27 7.15
CA VAL A 18 -4.13 -2.18 7.87
C VAL A 18 -4.12 -0.89 7.05
N GLN A 19 -3.84 -0.97 5.74
CA GLN A 19 -3.86 0.21 4.87
C GLN A 19 -5.25 0.84 4.77
N SER A 20 -6.33 0.05 4.72
CA SER A 20 -7.69 0.55 4.75
C SER A 20 -8.05 1.21 6.07
N VAL A 21 -7.65 0.62 7.20
CA VAL A 21 -7.84 1.24 8.53
C VAL A 21 -7.02 2.53 8.64
N TYR A 22 -5.79 2.54 8.14
CA TYR A 22 -4.93 3.71 8.10
C TYR A 22 -5.54 4.83 7.25
N LEU A 23 -6.16 4.50 6.12
CA LEU A 23 -6.90 5.46 5.30
C LEU A 23 -8.03 6.10 6.10
N ILE A 24 -8.91 5.29 6.70
CA ILE A 24 -10.10 5.79 7.42
C ILE A 24 -9.69 6.70 8.59
N ILE A 25 -8.72 6.27 9.40
CA ILE A 25 -8.25 7.04 10.56
C ILE A 25 -7.52 8.30 10.10
N GLY A 26 -6.65 8.19 9.10
CA GLY A 26 -5.87 9.32 8.58
C GLY A 26 -6.75 10.39 7.95
N GLU A 27 -7.73 10.01 7.13
CA GLU A 27 -8.72 10.92 6.56
C GLU A 27 -9.53 11.63 7.66
N ALA A 28 -10.02 10.89 8.65
CA ALA A 28 -10.75 11.47 9.77
C ALA A 28 -9.90 12.52 10.53
N LEU A 29 -8.62 12.23 10.78
CA LEU A 29 -7.71 13.18 11.44
C LEU A 29 -7.42 14.40 10.57
N ILE A 30 -7.20 14.22 9.27
CA ILE A 30 -6.96 15.31 8.32
C ILE A 30 -8.16 16.27 8.28
N LEU A 31 -9.38 15.73 8.18
CA LEU A 31 -10.60 16.53 8.13
C LEU A 31 -10.86 17.31 9.42
N LEU A 32 -10.36 16.84 10.57
CA LEU A 32 -10.56 17.48 11.87
C LEU A 32 -9.50 18.55 12.20
N ILE A 33 -8.28 18.43 11.67
CA ILE A 33 -7.13 19.22 12.12
C ILE A 33 -6.63 20.18 11.04
N ALA A 34 -6.73 19.83 9.76
CA ALA A 34 -6.09 20.59 8.70
C ALA A 34 -6.93 21.81 8.26
N ASP A 35 -6.25 22.94 8.05
CA ASP A 35 -6.86 24.17 7.52
C ASP A 35 -7.31 24.02 6.06
N THR A 36 -6.60 23.20 5.26
CA THR A 36 -6.92 22.88 3.86
C THR A 36 -7.18 21.39 3.66
N PRO A 37 -8.24 20.84 4.28
CA PRO A 37 -8.39 19.41 4.48
C PRO A 37 -8.58 18.64 3.17
N MET A 38 -9.20 19.23 2.15
CA MET A 38 -9.54 18.53 0.90
C MET A 38 -8.32 18.17 0.05
N LYS A 39 -7.39 19.11 -0.16
CA LYS A 39 -6.16 18.83 -0.94
C LYS A 39 -5.28 17.83 -0.19
N LEU A 40 -5.18 17.97 1.14
CA LEU A 40 -4.41 17.05 1.97
C LEU A 40 -5.00 15.63 1.98
N ALA A 41 -6.32 15.52 2.11
CA ALA A 41 -7.07 14.27 2.02
C ALA A 41 -6.86 13.56 0.67
N ILE A 42 -7.06 14.27 -0.45
CA ILE A 42 -6.87 13.69 -1.79
C ILE A 42 -5.43 13.19 -1.97
N GLY A 43 -4.45 13.98 -1.54
CA GLY A 43 -3.05 13.57 -1.53
C GLY A 43 -2.86 12.29 -0.71
N PHE A 44 -3.36 12.28 0.52
CA PHE A 44 -3.28 11.15 1.45
C PHE A 44 -3.91 9.87 0.88
N ALA A 45 -5.13 9.94 0.39
CA ALA A 45 -5.80 8.83 -0.29
C ALA A 45 -4.96 8.31 -1.46
N ALA A 46 -4.46 9.18 -2.34
CA ALA A 46 -3.62 8.79 -3.46
C ALA A 46 -2.34 8.04 -3.01
N GLY A 47 -1.71 8.52 -1.93
CA GLY A 47 -0.57 7.85 -1.30
C GLY A 47 -0.90 6.45 -0.77
N VAL A 48 -2.06 6.27 -0.13
CA VAL A 48 -2.50 4.94 0.35
C VAL A 48 -2.83 4.01 -0.82
N PHE A 49 -3.48 4.51 -1.88
CA PHE A 49 -3.72 3.73 -3.10
C PHE A 49 -2.41 3.27 -3.76
N TYR A 50 -1.40 4.13 -3.81
CA TYR A 50 -0.06 3.76 -4.26
C TYR A 50 0.54 2.65 -3.37
N ALA A 51 0.43 2.77 -2.05
CA ALA A 51 0.93 1.76 -1.13
C ALA A 51 0.26 0.40 -1.35
N ALA A 52 -1.04 0.37 -1.58
CA ALA A 52 -1.77 -0.85 -1.95
C ALA A 52 -1.24 -1.43 -3.27
N PHE A 53 -1.12 -0.62 -4.32
CA PHE A 53 -0.55 -1.05 -5.61
C PHE A 53 0.85 -1.63 -5.45
N ALA A 54 1.74 -0.92 -4.75
CA ALA A 54 3.12 -1.35 -4.56
C ALA A 54 3.21 -2.63 -3.70
N THR A 55 2.27 -2.86 -2.78
CA THR A 55 2.14 -4.11 -2.01
C THR A 55 1.83 -5.29 -2.94
N PHE A 56 0.82 -5.14 -3.80
CA PHE A 56 0.48 -6.16 -4.80
C PHE A 56 1.63 -6.42 -5.78
N HIS A 57 2.14 -5.36 -6.40
CA HIS A 57 3.21 -5.44 -7.38
C HIS A 57 4.43 -6.19 -6.83
N MET A 58 4.90 -5.82 -5.63
CA MET A 58 6.06 -6.48 -5.02
C MET A 58 5.78 -7.95 -4.71
N SER A 59 4.59 -8.26 -4.22
CA SER A 59 4.20 -9.62 -3.90
C SER A 59 4.23 -10.55 -5.12
N PHE A 60 3.76 -10.09 -6.29
CA PHE A 60 3.85 -10.86 -7.53
C PHE A 60 5.30 -11.09 -7.96
N ARG A 61 6.19 -10.09 -7.78
CA ARG A 61 7.62 -10.23 -8.10
C ARG A 61 8.30 -11.26 -7.21
N ILE A 62 8.03 -11.23 -5.90
CA ILE A 62 8.57 -12.23 -4.96
C ILE A 62 8.11 -13.62 -5.36
N ARG A 63 6.82 -13.82 -5.66
CA ARG A 63 6.31 -15.12 -6.12
C ARG A 63 7.03 -15.60 -7.38
N LYS A 64 7.24 -14.72 -8.35
CA LYS A 64 7.93 -15.05 -9.61
C LYS A 64 9.39 -15.46 -9.39
N VAL A 65 10.09 -14.83 -8.45
CA VAL A 65 11.47 -15.21 -8.10
C VAL A 65 11.50 -16.51 -7.30
N VAL A 66 10.70 -16.61 -6.24
CA VAL A 66 10.75 -17.73 -5.28
C VAL A 66 10.20 -19.03 -5.88
N TYR A 67 9.09 -18.97 -6.60
CA TYR A 67 8.42 -20.16 -7.13
C TYR A 67 8.55 -20.32 -8.64
N GLY A 68 8.87 -19.24 -9.36
CA GLY A 68 8.97 -19.24 -10.83
C GLY A 68 10.39 -19.35 -11.39
N GLY A 69 11.41 -19.47 -10.53
CA GLY A 69 12.81 -19.61 -10.95
C GLY A 69 13.39 -18.41 -11.72
N ALA A 70 12.75 -17.23 -11.64
CA ALA A 70 13.22 -16.04 -12.34
C ALA A 70 14.53 -15.50 -11.73
N ASN A 71 15.36 -14.86 -12.56
CA ASN A 71 16.59 -14.21 -12.11
C ASN A 71 16.26 -13.19 -11.00
N THR A 72 16.81 -13.43 -9.81
CA THR A 72 16.53 -12.67 -8.59
C THR A 72 16.90 -11.19 -8.75
N SER A 73 18.13 -10.91 -9.17
CA SER A 73 18.67 -9.55 -9.25
C SER A 73 17.92 -8.72 -10.29
N ALA A 74 17.80 -9.21 -11.52
CA ALA A 74 17.09 -8.51 -12.58
C ALA A 74 15.61 -8.27 -12.22
N THR A 75 14.97 -9.24 -11.58
CA THR A 75 13.55 -9.14 -11.21
C THR A 75 13.32 -8.10 -10.11
N PHE A 76 14.21 -8.00 -9.12
CA PHE A 76 14.09 -6.98 -8.07
C PHE A 76 14.50 -5.58 -8.54
N VAL A 77 15.58 -5.44 -9.31
CA VAL A 77 16.00 -4.15 -9.88
C VAL A 77 14.89 -3.55 -10.74
N LEU A 78 14.35 -4.33 -11.68
CA LEU A 78 13.23 -3.87 -12.51
C LEU A 78 11.99 -3.54 -11.66
N GLY A 79 11.75 -4.31 -10.59
CA GLY A 79 10.65 -4.03 -9.66
C GLY A 79 10.81 -2.69 -8.93
N TYR A 80 12.04 -2.33 -8.56
CA TYR A 80 12.37 -1.05 -7.92
C TYR A 80 12.20 0.12 -8.89
N VAL A 81 12.69 -0.02 -10.12
CA VAL A 81 12.55 1.01 -11.16
C VAL A 81 11.07 1.29 -11.46
N ILE A 82 10.25 0.25 -11.65
CA ILE A 82 8.80 0.40 -11.87
C ILE A 82 8.15 1.11 -10.67
N ARG A 83 8.51 0.73 -9.44
CA ARG A 83 7.97 1.34 -8.22
C ARG A 83 8.27 2.84 -8.17
N LEU A 84 9.51 3.24 -8.48
CA LEU A 84 9.91 4.64 -8.53
C LEU A 84 9.21 5.39 -9.67
N ALA A 85 9.12 4.80 -10.85
CA ALA A 85 8.45 5.42 -11.99
C ALA A 85 6.97 5.73 -11.69
N VAL A 86 6.24 4.76 -11.11
CA VAL A 86 4.84 4.96 -10.71
C VAL A 86 4.70 6.03 -9.62
N MET A 87 5.65 6.10 -8.68
CA MET A 87 5.67 7.14 -7.65
C MET A 87 5.83 8.54 -8.27
N LEU A 88 6.78 8.68 -9.19
CA LEU A 88 7.02 9.95 -9.90
C LEU A 88 5.81 10.37 -10.72
N VAL A 89 5.19 9.44 -11.45
CA VAL A 89 3.97 9.73 -12.22
C VAL A 89 2.86 10.23 -11.29
N LEU A 90 2.62 9.56 -10.16
CA LEU A 90 1.61 9.99 -9.19
C LEU A 90 1.90 11.40 -8.66
N PHE A 91 3.14 11.68 -8.29
CA PHE A 91 3.56 13.00 -7.83
C PHE A 91 3.38 14.08 -8.90
N SER A 92 3.78 13.80 -10.14
CA SER A 92 3.58 14.71 -11.26
C SER A 92 2.09 14.98 -11.51
N VAL A 93 1.24 13.94 -11.49
CA VAL A 93 -0.21 14.08 -11.68
C VAL A 93 -0.83 14.96 -10.58
N LEU A 94 -0.50 14.70 -9.31
CA LEU A 94 -0.99 15.51 -8.20
C LEU A 94 -0.53 16.97 -8.30
N TYR A 95 0.73 17.19 -8.65
CA TYR A 95 1.33 18.51 -8.76
C TYR A 95 0.80 19.33 -9.95
N PHE A 96 0.77 18.75 -11.16
CA PHE A 96 0.35 19.48 -12.36
C PHE A 96 -1.16 19.75 -12.42
N LEU A 97 -1.98 18.88 -11.82
CA LEU A 97 -3.43 19.08 -11.76
C LEU A 97 -3.86 19.92 -10.55
N ASP A 98 -2.95 20.24 -9.62
CA ASP A 98 -3.21 20.97 -8.37
C ASP A 98 -4.39 20.40 -7.53
N ILE A 99 -4.65 19.09 -7.68
CA ILE A 99 -5.79 18.39 -7.06
C ILE A 99 -5.48 17.87 -5.66
N GLY A 100 -4.20 17.66 -5.32
CA GLY A 100 -3.82 17.02 -4.07
C GLY A 100 -2.45 17.43 -3.60
N ASP A 101 -2.30 17.45 -2.27
CA ASP A 101 -1.07 17.85 -1.61
C ASP A 101 -0.01 16.73 -1.63
N LEU A 102 1.23 17.11 -1.94
CA LEU A 102 2.33 16.16 -2.06
C LEU A 102 2.75 15.59 -0.71
N LEU A 103 2.64 16.37 0.37
CA LEU A 103 2.93 15.89 1.73
C LEU A 103 1.86 14.89 2.16
N GLY A 104 0.59 15.15 1.86
CA GLY A 104 -0.50 14.19 2.01
C GLY A 104 -0.16 12.86 1.34
N ALA A 105 0.26 12.89 0.07
CA ALA A 105 0.66 11.67 -0.65
C ALA A 105 1.82 10.94 0.01
N ILE A 106 2.86 11.64 0.46
CA ILE A 106 3.97 11.05 1.20
C ILE A 106 3.47 10.36 2.48
N LEU A 107 2.63 11.04 3.27
CA LEU A 107 2.03 10.48 4.49
C LEU A 107 1.18 9.24 4.19
N GLY A 108 0.38 9.26 3.12
CA GLY A 108 -0.39 8.12 2.67
C GLY A 108 0.48 6.93 2.30
N MET A 109 1.62 7.16 1.64
CA MET A 109 2.57 6.09 1.28
C MET A 109 3.21 5.40 2.51
N PHE A 110 3.34 6.11 3.64
CA PHE A 110 3.83 5.52 4.89
C PHE A 110 2.92 4.41 5.43
N SER A 111 1.66 4.33 4.99
CA SER A 111 0.76 3.23 5.30
C SER A 111 1.38 1.85 5.01
N MET A 112 2.26 1.74 3.99
CA MET A 112 2.97 0.50 3.70
C MET A 112 3.90 0.08 4.85
N LYS A 113 4.64 1.03 5.43
CA LYS A 113 5.52 0.75 6.56
C LYS A 113 4.71 0.36 7.79
N VAL A 114 3.64 1.10 8.08
CA VAL A 114 2.72 0.77 9.19
C VAL A 114 2.14 -0.64 9.02
N ALA A 115 1.67 -0.98 7.82
CA ALA A 115 1.17 -2.31 7.49
C ALA A 115 2.21 -3.41 7.65
N ALA A 116 3.45 -3.17 7.24
CA ALA A 116 4.54 -4.14 7.42
C ALA A 116 4.88 -4.38 8.89
N TYR A 117 4.86 -3.34 9.73
CA TYR A 117 5.09 -3.50 11.18
C TYR A 117 3.94 -4.21 11.89
N LEU A 118 2.70 -4.00 11.45
CA LEU A 118 1.51 -4.64 12.02
C LEU A 118 1.22 -6.03 11.42
N GLN A 119 1.93 -6.42 10.36
CA GLN A 119 1.80 -7.71 9.69
C GLN A 119 1.80 -8.94 10.63
N PRO A 120 2.74 -9.12 11.57
CA PRO A 120 2.75 -10.27 12.48
C PRO A 120 1.52 -10.34 13.38
N PHE A 121 0.89 -9.20 13.68
CA PHE A 121 -0.36 -9.15 14.44
C PHE A 121 -1.55 -9.50 13.54
N THR A 122 -1.61 -8.94 12.34
CA THR A 122 -2.70 -9.23 11.39
C THR A 122 -2.71 -10.68 10.94
N ASP A 123 -1.54 -11.31 10.76
CA ASP A 123 -1.44 -12.72 10.36
C ASP A 123 -1.99 -13.65 11.43
N LYS A 124 -1.74 -13.34 12.72
CA LYS A 124 -2.32 -14.06 13.86
C LYS A 124 -3.85 -13.91 13.90
N LEU A 125 -4.37 -12.70 13.70
CA LEU A 125 -5.81 -12.45 13.69
C LEU A 125 -6.52 -13.19 12.55
N ILE A 126 -5.99 -13.10 11.33
CA ILE A 126 -6.57 -13.76 10.15
C ILE A 126 -6.59 -15.28 10.36
N THR A 127 -5.50 -15.85 10.89
CA THR A 127 -5.42 -17.30 11.14
C THR A 127 -6.38 -17.74 12.25
N LYS A 128 -6.59 -16.91 13.29
CA LYS A 128 -7.54 -17.20 14.37
C LYS A 128 -8.99 -17.15 13.89
N ILE A 129 -9.34 -16.15 13.08
CA ILE A 129 -10.67 -16.04 12.45
C ILE A 129 -10.96 -17.26 11.56
N GLN A 130 -9.94 -17.78 10.87
CA GLN A 130 -10.08 -18.96 10.01
C GLN A 130 -10.17 -20.28 10.79
N LYS A 131 -9.48 -20.43 11.92
CA LYS A 131 -9.61 -21.62 12.78
C LYS A 131 -10.90 -21.67 13.59
N GLY A 132 -11.57 -20.54 13.76
CA GLY A 132 -12.87 -20.43 14.44
C GLY A 132 -14.07 -20.55 13.51
N ARG A 133 -13.85 -20.78 12.22
CA ARG A 133 -14.87 -21.18 11.22
C ARG A 133 -14.64 -22.63 10.86
#